data_AF-A0A950LA23-F1
#
_entry.id   AF-A0A950LA23-F1
#
_cell.length_a   1.000
_cell.length_b   1.000
_cell.length_c   1.000
_cell.angle_alpha   90.00
_cell.angle_beta   90.00
_cell.angle_gamma   90.00
#
_symmetry.space_group_name_H-M   'P 1'
#
loop_
_entity.id
_entity.type
_entity.pdbx_description
1 polymer ?
#
loop_
_entity_poly.entity_id
_entity_poly.type
_entity_poly.pdbx_seq_one_letter_code
_entity_poly.pdbx_strand_id
1 'polypeptide(L)' 'MTNRKIEYWVIPPEADGEFVAHMEEVLETDAKPYNPMRPVVCMDEQPVQLLKETRVPIPATRRPARRVDYEYERAGTANI' A
#
# COMPACT_ATOMS: atom_id res chain seq x y z
N MET A 1 -21.72 4.06 -23.61
CA MET A 1 -20.73 3.48 -22.68
C MET A 1 -19.54 4.41 -22.65
N THR A 2 -19.21 4.97 -21.49
CA THR A 2 -18.29 6.09 -21.36
C THR A 2 -16.86 5.61 -21.56
N ASN A 3 -16.19 6.13 -22.59
CA ASN A 3 -14.81 5.82 -22.95
C ASN A 3 -13.86 6.46 -21.92
N ARG A 4 -13.71 5.84 -20.76
CA ARG A 4 -12.85 6.31 -19.67
C ARG A 4 -11.40 5.89 -19.97
N LYS A 5 -10.50 6.88 -20.14
CA LYS A 5 -9.04 6.72 -20.26
C LYS A 5 -8.37 6.43 -18.91
N ILE A 6 -8.93 5.52 -18.10
CA ILE A 6 -8.34 5.12 -16.82
C ILE A 6 -8.25 3.61 -16.86
N GLU A 7 -7.02 3.09 -16.90
CA GLU A 7 -6.75 1.68 -16.63
C GLU A 7 -6.99 1.46 -15.15
N TYR A 8 -7.89 0.52 -14.82
CA TYR A 8 -8.11 0.09 -13.45
C TYR A 8 -7.43 -1.27 -13.27
N TRP A 9 -6.83 -1.49 -12.11
CA TRP A 9 -6.38 -2.81 -11.66
C TRP A 9 -7.57 -3.66 -11.20
N VAL A 10 -8.55 -3.87 -12.07
CA VAL A 10 -9.63 -4.85 -11.87
C VAL A 10 -9.69 -5.75 -13.10
N ILE A 11 -9.99 -7.02 -12.86
CA ILE A 11 -10.18 -8.02 -13.91
C ILE A 11 -11.20 -7.49 -14.91
N PRO A 12 -10.86 -7.40 -16.21
CA PRO A 12 -11.81 -6.95 -17.23
C PRO A 12 -13.07 -7.80 -17.21
N PRO A 13 -14.26 -7.21 -17.43
CA PRO A 13 -15.54 -7.89 -17.25
C PRO A 13 -15.79 -9.05 -18.22
N GLU A 14 -14.96 -9.26 -19.25
CA GLU A 14 -15.16 -10.25 -20.31
C GLU A 14 -14.39 -11.57 -20.09
N ALA A 15 -13.91 -11.83 -18.87
CA ALA A 15 -13.22 -13.06 -18.46
C ALA A 15 -11.86 -13.27 -19.16
N ASP A 16 -10.84 -12.69 -18.55
CA ASP A 16 -9.44 -12.89 -18.91
C ASP A 16 -8.94 -14.24 -18.35
N GLY A 17 -9.01 -15.29 -19.17
CA GLY A 17 -8.56 -16.64 -18.80
C GLY A 17 -7.05 -16.73 -18.52
N GLU A 18 -6.26 -15.83 -19.11
CA GLU A 18 -4.82 -15.73 -18.84
C GLU A 18 -4.59 -15.13 -17.45
N PHE A 19 -5.34 -14.10 -17.07
CA PHE A 19 -5.33 -13.59 -15.70
C PHE A 19 -5.70 -14.67 -14.67
N VAL A 20 -6.75 -15.46 -14.94
CA VAL A 20 -7.17 -16.56 -14.03
C VAL A 20 -6.05 -17.59 -13.90
N ALA A 21 -5.44 -18.01 -15.00
CA ALA A 21 -4.33 -18.96 -14.97
C ALA A 21 -3.14 -18.44 -14.13
N HIS A 22 -2.77 -17.16 -14.28
CA HIS A 22 -1.71 -16.56 -13.47
C HIS A 22 -2.09 -16.44 -11.98
N MET A 23 -3.36 -16.16 -11.66
CA MET A 23 -3.82 -16.11 -10.26
C MET A 23 -3.83 -17.49 -9.59
N GLU A 24 -4.12 -18.57 -10.33
CA GLU A 24 -4.03 -19.93 -9.81
C GLU A 24 -2.61 -20.28 -9.35
N GLU A 25 -1.56 -19.83 -10.07
CA GLU A 25 -0.16 -20.04 -9.65
C GLU A 25 0.18 -19.34 -8.32
N VAL A 26 -0.37 -18.14 -8.09
CA VAL A 26 -0.24 -17.40 -6.83
C VAL A 26 -0.95 -18.15 -5.71
N LEU A 27 -2.21 -18.55 -5.93
CA LEU A 27 -3.02 -19.28 -4.94
C LEU A 27 -2.41 -20.65 -4.60
N GLU A 28 -1.87 -21.38 -5.58
CA GLU A 28 -1.16 -22.63 -5.34
C GLU A 28 0.05 -22.42 -4.43
N THR A 29 0.74 -21.29 -4.58
CA THR A 29 1.89 -20.97 -3.73
C THR A 29 1.47 -20.64 -2.29
N ASP A 30 0.40 -19.89 -2.11
CA ASP A 30 -0.15 -19.58 -0.78
C ASP A 30 -0.74 -20.81 -0.07
N ALA A 31 -1.28 -21.77 -0.82
CA ALA A 31 -1.85 -23.01 -0.29
C ALA A 31 -0.82 -24.04 0.18
N LYS A 32 0.48 -23.84 -0.10
CA LYS A 32 1.54 -24.78 0.29
C LYS A 32 1.65 -24.88 1.82
N PRO A 33 1.90 -26.08 2.38
CA PRO A 33 2.17 -26.21 3.80
C PRO A 33 3.33 -25.34 4.24
N TYR A 34 3.18 -24.67 5.39
CA TYR A 34 4.21 -23.79 5.92
C TYR A 34 5.54 -24.54 6.16
N ASN A 35 6.63 -23.99 5.63
CA ASN A 35 7.99 -24.47 5.85
C ASN A 35 8.83 -23.38 6.55
N PRO A 36 9.24 -23.58 7.82
CA PRO A 36 10.04 -22.60 8.56
C PRO A 36 11.39 -22.26 7.90
N MET A 37 11.96 -23.18 7.12
CA MET A 37 13.23 -22.97 6.41
C MET A 37 13.04 -22.22 5.09
N ARG A 38 11.80 -22.11 4.59
CA ARG A 38 11.43 -21.46 3.33
C ARG A 38 10.09 -20.73 3.50
N PRO A 39 10.05 -19.64 4.28
CA PRO A 39 8.81 -18.89 4.49
C PRO A 39 8.36 -18.24 3.18
N VAL A 40 7.05 -18.29 2.92
CA VAL A 40 6.42 -17.49 1.87
C VAL A 40 6.15 -16.10 2.44
N VAL A 41 6.54 -15.06 1.70
CA VAL A 41 6.35 -13.66 2.10
C VAL A 41 5.60 -12.96 0.97
N CYS A 42 4.39 -12.49 1.25
CA CYS A 42 3.65 -11.61 0.36
C CYS A 42 4.20 -10.19 0.54
N MET A 43 4.72 -9.59 -0.54
CA MET A 43 5.13 -8.19 -0.57
C MET A 43 4.24 -7.45 -1.57
N ASP A 44 3.80 -6.28 -1.18
CA ASP A 44 3.09 -5.34 -2.03
C ASP A 44 3.68 -3.94 -1.84
N GLU A 45 3.64 -3.13 -2.89
CA GLU A 45 4.12 -1.75 -2.86
C GLU A 45 2.95 -0.80 -2.69
N GLN A 46 2.93 -0.07 -1.58
CA GLN A 46 2.01 1.04 -1.40
C GLN A 46 2.82 2.35 -1.32
N PRO A 47 2.56 3.33 -2.20
CA PRO A 47 3.19 4.63 -2.11
C PRO A 47 2.98 5.27 -0.74
N VAL A 48 4.07 5.67 -0.11
CA VAL A 48 4.05 6.40 1.15
C VAL A 48 4.01 7.89 0.83
N GLN A 49 3.03 8.59 1.40
CA GLN A 49 2.97 10.04 1.29
C GLN A 49 4.08 10.67 2.13
N LEU A 50 4.87 11.54 1.51
CA LEU A 50 5.89 12.31 2.20
C LEU A 50 5.25 13.60 2.73
N LEU A 51 5.32 13.79 4.04
CA LEU A 51 4.74 14.93 4.74
C LEU A 51 5.85 15.75 5.40
N LYS A 52 5.76 17.08 5.25
CA LYS A 52 6.67 18.01 5.90
C LYS A 52 5.89 18.84 6.92
N GLU A 53 6.42 18.88 8.14
CA GLU A 53 5.88 19.70 9.22
C GLU A 53 6.01 21.18 8.85
N THR A 54 4.90 21.92 8.92
CA THR A 54 4.88 23.37 8.69
C THR A 54 5.16 24.16 9.96
N ARG A 55 5.02 23.52 11.13
CA ARG A 55 5.12 24.14 12.45
C ARG A 55 6.01 23.31 13.37
N VAL A 56 6.72 23.97 14.27
CA VAL A 56 7.56 23.30 15.27
C VAL A 56 6.68 22.70 16.37
N PRO A 57 6.73 21.38 16.63
CA PRO A 57 5.98 20.77 17.71
C PRO A 57 6.35 21.34 19.08
N ILE A 58 5.35 21.51 19.94
CA ILE A 58 5.59 21.94 21.32
C ILE A 58 6.02 20.72 22.15
N PRO A 59 7.20 20.75 22.80
CA PRO A 59 7.67 19.64 23.61
C PRO A 59 6.70 19.25 24.72
N ALA A 60 6.72 17.98 25.08
CA ALA A 60 6.01 17.51 26.27
C ALA A 60 6.58 18.18 27.53
N THR A 61 5.71 18.41 28.52
CA THR A 61 6.14 18.79 29.87
C THR A 61 5.51 17.83 30.88
N ARG A 62 5.73 18.03 32.18
CA ARG A 62 5.22 17.15 33.24
C ARG A 62 3.70 16.92 33.21
N ARG A 63 2.92 17.81 32.59
CA ARG A 63 1.46 17.73 32.54
C ARG A 63 0.94 17.47 31.12
N PRO A 64 1.13 18.37 30.14
CA PRO A 64 0.74 18.12 28.77
C PRO A 64 1.75 17.24 28.02
N ALA A 65 1.21 16.29 27.25
CA ALA A 65 1.94 15.56 26.22
C ALA A 65 2.45 16.50 25.12
N ARG A 66 3.35 15.98 24.27
CA ARG A 66 3.83 16.68 23.07
C ARG A 66 2.63 17.08 22.22
N ARG A 67 2.62 18.34 21.74
CA ARG A 67 1.58 18.84 20.85
C ARG A 67 2.17 19.04 19.46
N VAL A 68 1.52 18.42 18.47
CA VAL A 68 1.83 18.55 17.06
C VAL A 68 0.62 19.20 16.41
N ASP A 69 0.85 20.18 15.55
CA ASP A 69 -0.22 20.79 14.76
C ASP A 69 -0.66 19.82 13.66
N TYR A 70 -1.90 19.89 13.21
CA TYR A 70 -2.39 18.99 12.17
C TYR A 70 -2.04 19.47 10.75
N GLU A 71 -1.62 20.73 10.60
CA GLU A 71 -1.24 21.32 9.32
C GLU A 71 0.09 20.76 8.82
N TYR A 72 0.12 20.31 7.55
CA TYR A 72 1.32 19.78 6.91
C TYR A 72 1.43 20.25 5.45
N GLU A 73 2.65 20.21 4.92
CA GLU A 73 2.94 20.42 3.50
C GLU A 73 3.13 19.05 2.82
N ARG A 74 2.44 18.83 1.70
CA ARG A 74 2.60 17.58 0.92
C ARG A 74 3.90 17.65 0.13
N ALA A 75 4.86 16.80 0.48
CA ALA A 75 6.21 16.78 -0.09
C ALA A 75 6.41 15.66 -1.15
N GLY A 76 5.32 15.18 -1.75
CA GLY A 76 5.33 14.12 -2.76
C GLY A 76 4.99 12.73 -2.19
N THR A 77 5.44 11.71 -2.89
CA THR A 77 5.23 10.28 -2.57
C THR A 77 6.52 9.50 -2.86
N ALA A 78 6.79 8.47 -2.07
CA ALA A 78 7.89 7.53 -2.31
C ALA A 78 7.38 6.09 -2.29
N ASN A 79 8.05 5.23 -3.05
CA ASN A 79 7.85 3.78 -3.01
C ASN A 79 9.12 3.14 -2.42
N ILE A 80 8.98 1.90 -1.95
CA ILE A 80 10.09 1.08 -1.44
C ILE A 80 10.76 0.35 -2.61
#